data_AF-A0A352WH03-F1
#
_entry.id   AF-A0A352WH03-F1
#
_cell.length_a   1.000
_cell.length_b   1.000
_cell.length_c   1.000
_cell.angle_alpha   90.00
_cell.angle_beta   90.00
_cell.angle_gamma   90.00
#
_symmetry.space_group_name_H-M   'P 1'
#
loop_
_entity.id
_entity.type
_entity.pdbx_description
1 polymer ?
#
loop_
_entity_poly.entity_id
_entity_poly.type
_entity_poly.pdbx_seq_one_letter_code
_entity_poly.pdbx_strand_id
1 'polypeptide(L)' 'MAKSDAGMHSYGAELNEVRNMKDFINVTYDDIRVIDLKGVRSQEEFHERIREGLRVPSYYGNNLDATYDVLTSIVYRLLV' A
#
# COMPACT_ATOMS: atom_id res chain seq x y z
N MET A 1 59.39 -6.02 21.61
CA MET A 1 59.11 -6.15 20.17
C MET A 1 57.65 -6.50 20.01
N ALA A 2 56.86 -5.52 19.55
CA ALA A 2 55.45 -5.70 19.23
C ALA A 2 55.32 -6.62 17.99
N LYS A 3 54.41 -7.58 18.03
CA LYS A 3 53.89 -8.21 16.81
C LYS A 3 52.56 -7.54 16.51
N SER A 4 52.52 -6.89 15.35
CA SER A 4 51.43 -6.10 14.80
C SER A 4 50.26 -6.99 14.39
N ASP A 5 49.09 -6.70 14.93
CA ASP A 5 47.80 -7.15 14.41
C ASP A 5 47.58 -6.49 13.04
N ALA A 6 47.70 -7.27 11.98
CA ALA A 6 47.35 -6.86 10.63
C ALA A 6 46.62 -8.02 9.93
N GLY A 7 45.36 -7.77 9.56
CA GLY A 7 44.70 -8.57 8.52
C GLY A 7 43.35 -9.21 8.86
N MET A 8 42.50 -8.61 9.69
CA MET A 8 41.05 -8.91 9.67
C MET A 8 40.42 -8.23 8.44
N HIS A 9 40.63 -8.82 7.26
CA HIS A 9 40.00 -8.35 6.02
C HIS A 9 38.63 -9.02 5.84
N SER A 10 37.60 -8.29 6.28
CA SER A 10 36.33 -8.07 5.57
C SER A 10 35.73 -9.26 4.79
N TYR A 11 35.10 -10.20 5.48
CA TYR A 11 34.06 -11.05 4.91
C TYR A 11 32.84 -10.99 5.83
N GLY A 12 32.00 -9.97 5.68
CA GLY A 12 30.84 -9.84 6.56
C GLY A 12 29.92 -8.64 6.34
N ALA A 13 29.88 -8.04 5.15
CA ALA A 13 29.04 -6.86 4.89
C ALA A 13 28.14 -6.98 3.65
N GLU A 14 27.83 -8.18 3.18
CA GLU A 14 26.81 -8.41 2.14
C GLU A 14 25.87 -9.56 2.49
N LEU A 15 25.40 -9.59 3.74
CA LEU A 15 24.19 -10.33 4.07
C LEU A 15 23.03 -9.36 4.04
N ASN A 16 22.44 -9.27 2.84
CA ASN A 16 21.06 -8.95 2.55
C ASN A 16 20.25 -8.56 3.80
N GLU A 17 19.99 -7.26 3.95
CA GLU A 17 18.80 -6.80 4.67
C GLU A 17 17.60 -7.44 3.96
N VAL A 18 17.16 -8.59 4.46
CA VAL A 18 15.82 -9.09 4.18
C VAL A 18 14.90 -8.10 4.90
N ARG A 19 14.59 -6.98 4.23
CA ARG A 19 13.68 -5.96 4.75
C ARG A 19 12.41 -6.67 5.20
N ASN A 20 12.09 -6.52 6.48
CA ASN A 20 10.98 -7.22 7.08
C ASN A 20 9.70 -6.73 6.39
N MET A 21 8.78 -7.62 6.00
CA MET A 21 7.54 -7.22 5.34
C MET A 21 6.71 -6.23 6.19
N LYS A 22 6.93 -6.24 7.51
CA LYS A 22 6.36 -5.28 8.47
C LYS A 22 6.86 -3.84 8.28
N ASP A 23 8.02 -3.64 7.68
CA ASP A 23 8.58 -2.32 7.40
C ASP A 23 7.96 -1.69 6.13
N PHE A 24 7.23 -2.47 5.33
CA PHE A 24 6.59 -2.03 4.08
C PHE A 24 5.11 -1.68 4.22
N ILE A 25 4.47 -2.03 5.33
CA ILE A 25 3.02 -1.85 5.51
C ILE A 25 2.78 -1.22 6.87
N ASN A 26 2.90 0.12 6.93
CA ASN A 26 2.47 0.90 8.09
C ASN A 26 0.98 1.27 7.95
N VAL A 27 0.12 0.25 7.97
CA VAL A 27 -1.34 0.41 7.86
C VAL A 27 -1.94 0.32 9.26
N THR A 28 -2.66 1.35 9.66
CA THR A 28 -3.42 1.41 10.91
C THR A 28 -4.89 1.08 10.66
N TYR A 29 -5.68 0.90 11.72
CA TYR A 29 -7.13 0.70 11.58
C TYR A 29 -7.83 1.89 10.90
N ASP A 30 -7.28 3.10 11.03
CA ASP A 30 -7.82 4.30 10.41
C ASP A 30 -7.64 4.33 8.89
N ASP A 31 -6.83 3.43 8.34
CA ASP A 31 -6.62 3.25 6.91
C ASP A 31 -7.57 2.22 6.29
N ILE A 32 -8.24 1.42 7.12
CA ILE A 32 -9.22 0.44 6.66
C ILE A 32 -10.52 1.17 6.32
N ARG A 33 -11.02 0.92 5.11
CA ARG A 33 -12.35 1.37 4.66
C ARG A 33 -13.23 0.16 4.45
N VAL A 34 -14.30 0.07 5.23
CA VAL A 34 -15.33 -0.97 5.05
C VAL A 34 -16.45 -0.37 4.20
N ILE A 35 -16.75 -1.01 3.09
CA ILE A 35 -17.82 -0.61 2.17
C ILE A 35 -18.85 -1.72 2.17
N ASP A 36 -20.04 -1.44 2.71
CA ASP A 36 -21.15 -2.40 2.67
C ASP A 36 -21.81 -2.40 1.28
N LEU A 37 -21.70 -3.53 0.58
CA LEU A 37 -22.33 -3.77 -0.72
C LEU A 37 -23.63 -4.59 -0.62
N LYS A 38 -24.11 -4.87 0.59
CA LYS A 38 -25.36 -5.59 0.77
C LYS A 38 -26.52 -4.85 0.10
N GLY A 39 -27.27 -5.58 -0.72
CA GLY A 39 -28.44 -5.06 -1.40
C GLY A 39 -28.15 -4.30 -2.70
N VAL A 40 -26.88 -4.10 -3.06
CA VAL A 40 -26.50 -3.54 -4.36
C VAL A 40 -26.89 -4.51 -5.48
N ARG A 41 -27.61 -3.99 -6.49
CA ARG A 41 -28.16 -4.76 -7.62
C ARG A 41 -27.85 -4.12 -8.97
N SER A 42 -27.34 -2.91 -9.00
CA SER A 42 -26.94 -2.23 -10.23
C SER A 42 -25.50 -1.72 -10.17
N GLN A 43 -24.97 -1.42 -11.35
CA GLN A 43 -23.64 -0.83 -11.49
C GLN A 43 -23.62 0.60 -10.93
N GLU A 44 -24.71 1.36 -11.09
CA GLU A 44 -24.87 2.69 -10.53
C GLU A 44 -24.81 2.67 -9.00
N GLU A 45 -25.55 1.75 -8.36
CA GLU A 45 -25.56 1.57 -6.90
C GLU A 45 -24.17 1.15 -6.38
N PHE A 46 -23.45 0.31 -7.14
CA PHE A 46 -22.07 -0.06 -6.81
C PHE A 46 -21.17 1.18 -6.78
N HIS A 47 -21.18 1.99 -7.85
CA HIS A 47 -20.32 3.16 -7.95
C HIS A 47 -20.67 4.26 -6.94
N GLU A 48 -21.93 4.37 -6.53
CA GLU A 48 -22.36 5.24 -5.43
C GLU A 48 -21.71 4.82 -4.10
N ARG A 49 -21.77 3.52 -3.76
CA ARG A 49 -21.13 2.99 -2.54
C ARG A 49 -19.62 3.15 -2.54
N ILE A 50 -18.98 2.95 -3.69
CA ILE A 50 -17.53 3.17 -3.82
C ILE A 50 -17.19 4.65 -3.59
N ARG A 51 -17.97 5.57 -4.16
CA ARG A 51 -17.73 7.01 -4.01
C ARG A 51 -17.79 7.43 -2.54
N GLU A 52 -18.81 6.98 -1.83
CA GLU A 52 -19.00 7.29 -0.41
C GLU A 52 -17.93 6.62 0.47
N GLY A 53 -17.68 5.33 0.25
CA GLY A 53 -16.79 4.52 1.07
C GLY A 53 -15.30 4.87 0.93
N LEU A 54 -14.85 5.21 -0.29
CA LEU A 54 -13.46 5.57 -0.55
C LEU A 54 -13.22 7.09 -0.58
N ARG A 55 -14.28 7.91 -0.48
CA ARG A 55 -14.20 9.38 -0.61
C ARG A 55 -13.45 9.81 -1.89
N VAL A 56 -13.81 9.18 -3.01
CA VAL A 56 -13.14 9.40 -4.30
C VAL A 56 -13.34 10.84 -4.79
N PRO A 57 -12.47 11.35 -5.68
CA PRO A 57 -12.60 12.70 -6.24
C PRO A 57 -13.91 12.90 -7.01
N SER A 58 -14.36 14.15 -7.10
CA SER A 58 -15.59 14.52 -7.82
C SER A 58 -15.59 14.13 -9.30
N TYR A 59 -14.41 13.98 -9.91
CA TYR A 59 -14.23 13.54 -11.30
C TYR A 59 -14.29 12.01 -11.49
N TYR A 60 -14.64 11.23 -10.48
CA TYR A 60 -14.79 9.77 -10.59
C TYR A 60 -15.88 9.38 -11.61
N GLY A 61 -15.47 8.67 -12.67
CA GLY A 61 -16.26 8.42 -13.87
C GLY A 61 -17.34 7.33 -13.82
N ASN A 62 -17.61 6.71 -12.66
CA ASN A 62 -18.61 5.64 -12.49
C ASN A 62 -18.44 4.45 -13.45
N ASN A 63 -17.20 4.00 -13.65
CA ASN A 63 -16.90 2.81 -14.43
C ASN A 63 -15.75 2.02 -13.79
N LEU A 64 -15.50 0.81 -14.31
CA LEU A 64 -14.48 -0.07 -13.77
C LEU A 64 -13.06 0.48 -13.95
N ASP A 65 -12.79 1.18 -15.06
CA ASP A 65 -11.49 1.82 -15.31
C ASP A 65 -11.20 2.91 -14.26
N ALA A 66 -12.16 3.79 -13.98
CA ALA A 66 -12.05 4.81 -12.94
C ALA A 66 -11.90 4.18 -11.54
N THR A 67 -12.52 3.02 -11.32
CA THR A 67 -12.37 2.27 -10.06
C THR A 67 -10.94 1.73 -9.93
N TYR A 68 -10.41 1.17 -11.01
CA TYR A 68 -9.04 0.71 -11.08
C TYR A 68 -8.06 1.87 -10.84
N ASP A 69 -8.27 3.02 -11.48
CA ASP A 69 -7.42 4.21 -11.31
C ASP A 69 -7.38 4.67 -9.85
N VAL A 70 -8.52 4.73 -9.17
CA VAL A 70 -8.59 5.10 -7.74
C VAL A 70 -7.83 4.08 -6.88
N LEU A 71 -8.09 2.78 -7.07
CA LEU A 71 -7.47 1.73 -6.25
C LEU A 71 -5.96 1.61 -6.48
N THR A 72 -5.47 1.92 -7.67
CA THR A 72 -4.05 1.77 -8.01
C THR A 72 -3.26 3.08 -7.88
N SER A 73 -3.88 4.23 -8.12
CA SER A 73 -3.15 5.52 -8.14
C SER A 73 -3.37 6.34 -6.86
N ILE A 74 -4.52 6.20 -6.19
CA ILE A 74 -4.83 6.96 -4.97
C ILE A 74 -4.43 6.18 -3.72
N VAL A 75 -4.72 4.87 -3.67
CA VAL A 75 -4.39 4.03 -2.50
C VAL A 75 -2.88 3.82 -2.36
N TYR A 76 -2.14 3.66 -3.46
CA TYR A 76 -0.67 3.56 -3.40
C TYR A 76 -0.01 4.83 -2.85
N ARG A 77 -0.64 6.01 -3.00
CA ARG A 77 -0.10 7.27 -2.49
C ARG A 77 -0.30 7.47 -0.98
N LEU A 78 -1.13 6.65 -0.35
CA LEU A 78 -1.37 6.65 1.10
C LEU A 78 -0.51 5.62 1.84
N LEU A 79 0.14 4.72 1.11
CA LEU A 79 0.90 3.58 1.64
C LEU A 79 2.42 3.68 1.43
N VAL A 80 2.88 4.70 0.71
CA VAL A 80 4.30 4.99 0.42
C VAL A 80 4.61 6.43 0.82
#